data_AF-Q6ADM5-F1
#
_entry.id   AF-Q6ADM5-F1
#
_cell.length_a   1.000
_cell.length_b   1.000
_cell.length_c   1.000
_cell.angle_alpha   90.00
_cell.angle_beta   90.00
_cell.angle_gamma   90.00
#
_symmetry.space_group_name_H-M   'P 1'
#
loop_
_entity.id
_entity.type
_entity.pdbx_description
1 polymer ?
#
loop_
_entity_poly.entity_id
_entity_poly.type
_entity_poly.pdbx_seq_one_letter_code
_entity_poly.pdbx_strand_id
1 'polypeptide(L)'
;MVGVQQQLQLGAALQHHQRQDLQVRAVGRQAADVGAVGVLGQHDPLRISGRLMPLCPFGRRTRRGGRAATASAVVFLVSVLTGCSASVEGSGPSRSSASGQVPEFEGLWAAEFTSAYGRASSAFERSILADGRITDQELAEVRDKFTVCLSAFGFTGLRFEDSGEFQFDAPEGADADTTNDQVKDCSTEAGEATIGSLHSWIRRNPENQDEGTIMAASLVRKGVVDPSYTAADYVDDAPTESFPFVTGKPGPVVFQECSLDPLGLYS
;
A
#
# COMPACT_ATOMS: atom_id res chain seq x y z
N MET A 1 -26.05 12.78 26.08
CA MET A 1 -25.86 11.92 24.89
C MET A 1 -24.46 12.03 24.26
N VAL A 2 -23.60 12.98 24.67
CA VAL A 2 -22.23 13.14 24.11
C VAL A 2 -21.25 12.04 24.57
N GLY A 3 -21.43 11.47 25.75
CA GLY A 3 -20.49 10.47 26.31
C GLY A 3 -20.42 9.13 25.57
N VAL A 4 -21.53 8.69 24.95
CA VAL A 4 -21.58 7.39 24.24
C VAL A 4 -20.85 7.46 22.90
N GLN A 5 -20.91 8.61 22.22
CA GLN A 5 -20.19 8.85 20.97
C GLN A 5 -18.67 8.85 21.19
N GLN A 6 -18.21 9.41 22.30
CA GLN A 6 -16.78 9.49 22.63
C GLN A 6 -16.21 8.13 23.08
N GLN A 7 -17.00 7.32 23.80
CA GLN A 7 -16.62 5.92 24.11
C GLN A 7 -16.55 5.02 22.87
N LEU A 8 -17.41 5.22 21.87
CA LEU A 8 -17.34 4.49 20.60
C LEU A 8 -16.12 4.86 19.76
N GLN A 9 -15.72 6.15 19.76
CA GLN A 9 -14.52 6.59 19.06
C GLN A 9 -13.23 6.11 19.74
N LEU A 10 -13.19 6.08 21.07
CA LEU A 10 -12.08 5.51 21.84
C LEU A 10 -11.96 3.99 21.65
N GLY A 11 -13.08 3.27 21.56
CA GLY A 11 -13.09 1.84 21.26
C GLY A 11 -12.56 1.51 19.86
N ALA A 12 -12.93 2.31 18.85
CA ALA A 12 -12.46 2.13 17.48
C ALA A 12 -10.95 2.43 17.33
N ALA A 13 -10.43 3.45 18.04
CA ALA A 13 -9.01 3.78 18.04
C ALA A 13 -8.16 2.68 18.71
N LEU A 14 -8.64 2.10 19.81
CA LEU A 14 -7.97 0.99 20.51
C LEU A 14 -7.95 -0.30 19.65
N GLN A 15 -9.03 -0.59 18.91
CA GLN A 15 -9.05 -1.71 17.97
C GLN A 15 -8.16 -1.51 16.75
N HIS A 16 -8.00 -0.27 16.29
CA HIS A 16 -7.08 0.05 15.19
C HIS A 16 -5.62 -0.10 15.63
N HIS A 17 -5.30 0.32 16.86
CA HIS A 17 -3.97 0.18 17.43
C HIS A 17 -3.60 -1.29 17.71
N GLN A 18 -4.55 -2.10 18.22
CA GLN A 18 -4.34 -3.55 18.40
C GLN A 18 -4.16 -4.31 17.07
N ARG A 19 -4.79 -3.86 15.98
CA ARG A 19 -4.56 -4.44 14.64
C ARG A 19 -3.17 -4.10 14.08
N GLN A 20 -2.67 -2.91 14.38
CA GLN A 20 -1.32 -2.49 13.97
C GLN A 20 -0.22 -3.21 14.77
N ASP A 21 -0.43 -3.47 16.07
CA ASP A 21 0.51 -4.27 16.88
C ASP A 21 0.57 -5.74 16.43
N LEU A 22 -0.52 -6.29 15.87
CA LEU A 22 -0.53 -7.61 15.25
C LEU A 22 0.21 -7.64 13.91
N GLN A 23 0.12 -6.58 13.10
CA GLN A 23 0.92 -6.44 11.87
C GLN A 23 2.42 -6.32 12.18
N VAL A 24 2.82 -5.55 13.19
CA VAL A 24 4.24 -5.42 13.59
C VAL A 24 4.78 -6.74 14.17
N ARG A 25 3.97 -7.48 14.94
CA ARG A 25 4.37 -8.80 15.47
C ARG A 25 4.42 -9.91 14.43
N ALA A 26 3.62 -9.84 13.36
CA ALA A 26 3.69 -10.78 12.24
C ALA A 26 4.99 -10.57 11.44
N VAL A 27 5.34 -9.32 11.16
CA VAL A 27 6.61 -8.95 10.51
C VAL A 27 7.82 -9.35 11.35
N GLY A 28 7.75 -9.20 12.69
CA GLY A 28 8.82 -9.60 13.60
C GLY A 28 9.04 -11.11 13.75
N ARG A 29 8.11 -11.97 13.31
CA ARG A 29 8.30 -13.44 13.32
C ARG A 29 8.89 -13.99 12.03
N GLN A 30 8.80 -13.26 10.93
CA GLN A 30 9.26 -13.69 9.61
C GLN A 30 10.80 -13.65 9.45
N ALA A 31 11.49 -12.91 10.32
CA ALA A 31 12.96 -12.91 10.37
C ALA A 31 13.55 -14.16 11.08
N ALA A 32 12.75 -14.95 11.79
CA ALA A 32 13.26 -16.07 12.58
C ALA A 32 13.28 -17.42 11.86
N ASP A 33 12.60 -17.57 10.70
CA ASP A 33 12.32 -18.90 10.11
C ASP A 33 12.79 -19.09 8.65
N VAL A 34 13.58 -18.15 8.09
CA VAL A 34 14.28 -18.38 6.80
C VAL A 34 15.64 -19.08 7.00
N GLY A 35 15.93 -19.52 8.22
CA GLY A 35 17.08 -20.35 8.54
C GLY A 35 16.81 -21.84 8.32
N ALA A 36 17.47 -22.40 7.30
CA ALA A 36 17.78 -23.82 7.10
C ALA A 36 16.88 -24.64 6.16
N VAL A 37 17.08 -24.49 4.84
CA VAL A 37 17.31 -25.64 3.95
C VAL A 37 18.35 -25.27 2.89
N GLY A 38 19.63 -25.44 3.21
CA GLY A 38 20.73 -25.41 2.26
C GLY A 38 21.25 -26.82 2.03
N VAL A 39 20.86 -27.46 0.93
CA VAL A 39 21.59 -28.62 0.37
C VAL A 39 22.69 -28.07 -0.54
N LEU A 40 23.91 -28.52 -0.25
CA LEU A 40 25.19 -28.15 -0.84
C LEU A 40 25.20 -28.11 -2.37
N GLY A 41 25.76 -27.05 -2.96
CA GLY A 41 26.26 -27.06 -4.33
C GLY A 41 26.43 -25.69 -4.99
N GLN A 42 27.69 -25.26 -5.11
CA GLN A 42 28.23 -24.21 -5.99
C GLN A 42 28.04 -22.73 -5.58
N HIS A 43 29.18 -22.02 -5.55
CA HIS A 43 29.34 -20.60 -5.27
C HIS A 43 28.68 -19.72 -6.36
N ASP A 44 27.57 -19.09 -6.01
CA ASP A 44 27.08 -17.87 -6.66
C ASP A 44 27.01 -16.76 -5.59
N PRO A 45 27.37 -15.50 -5.91
CA PRO A 45 27.16 -14.39 -5.00
C PRO A 45 25.67 -14.32 -4.66
N LEU A 46 25.36 -14.12 -3.37
CA LEU A 46 24.01 -14.15 -2.81
C LEU A 46 23.11 -13.10 -3.51
N ARG A 47 22.43 -13.52 -4.58
CA ARG A 47 21.39 -12.75 -5.25
C ARG A 47 20.15 -12.82 -4.38
N ILE A 48 19.97 -11.81 -3.53
CA ILE A 48 18.84 -11.74 -2.60
C ILE A 48 17.68 -11.06 -3.34
N SER A 49 16.54 -11.77 -3.40
CA SER A 49 15.28 -11.15 -3.80
C SER A 49 14.71 -10.44 -2.57
N GLY A 50 14.77 -9.11 -2.55
CA GLY A 50 14.09 -8.33 -1.53
C GLY A 50 12.60 -8.27 -1.85
N ARG A 51 11.77 -8.70 -0.91
CA ARG A 51 10.31 -8.64 -1.06
C ARG A 51 9.72 -7.86 0.11
N LEU A 52 9.43 -6.57 -0.10
CA LEU A 52 8.38 -5.92 0.68
C LEU A 52 7.07 -6.41 0.06
N MET A 53 6.48 -7.50 0.58
CA MET A 53 5.13 -7.91 0.15
C MET A 53 4.16 -6.83 0.62
N PRO A 54 3.59 -6.01 -0.28
CA PRO A 54 2.73 -4.93 0.14
C PRO A 54 1.32 -5.53 0.15
N LEU A 55 0.91 -6.07 1.30
CA LEU A 55 -0.50 -6.38 1.52
C LEU A 55 -1.29 -5.08 1.36
N CYS A 56 -2.12 -5.00 0.31
CA CYS A 56 -3.01 -3.86 0.07
C CYS A 56 -3.78 -3.52 1.35
N PRO A 57 -3.98 -2.23 1.70
CA PRO A 57 -4.86 -1.88 2.79
C PRO A 57 -6.28 -2.38 2.45
N PHE A 58 -6.77 -3.33 3.25
CA PHE A 58 -8.08 -3.96 3.08
C PHE A 58 -9.20 -2.93 2.85
N GLY A 59 -9.81 -2.99 1.67
CA GLY A 59 -10.98 -2.19 1.31
C GLY A 59 -12.14 -2.40 2.29
N ARG A 60 -12.80 -1.31 2.67
CA ARG A 60 -13.93 -1.32 3.60
C ARG A 60 -15.11 -2.10 3.02
N ARG A 61 -15.57 -3.11 3.75
CA ARG A 61 -16.88 -3.75 3.59
C ARG A 61 -17.99 -2.71 3.82
N THR A 62 -18.53 -2.10 2.75
CA THR A 62 -19.71 -1.23 2.86
C THR A 62 -20.97 -2.09 3.02
N ARG A 63 -21.55 -2.02 4.21
CA ARG A 63 -22.83 -2.66 4.54
C ARG A 63 -23.94 -1.92 3.78
N ARG A 64 -24.57 -2.57 2.80
CA ARG A 64 -25.76 -2.08 2.09
C ARG A 64 -26.88 -1.79 3.12
N GLY A 65 -27.08 -0.51 3.42
CA GLY A 65 -28.21 0.00 4.20
C GLY A 65 -29.25 0.60 3.26
N GLY A 66 -30.49 0.12 3.38
CA GLY A 66 -31.59 0.41 2.47
C GLY A 66 -32.09 1.86 2.48
N ARG A 67 -32.78 2.17 1.38
CA ARG A 67 -33.48 3.40 0.99
C ARG A 67 -34.32 4.02 2.12
N ALA A 68 -34.31 5.35 2.19
CA ALA A 68 -35.49 6.15 2.47
C ALA A 68 -35.37 7.53 1.82
N ALA A 69 -36.15 7.75 0.77
CA ALA A 69 -36.38 9.06 0.18
C ALA A 69 -37.41 9.81 1.04
N THR A 70 -37.17 11.08 1.36
CA THR A 70 -38.22 12.06 1.61
C THR A 70 -37.77 13.43 1.11
N ALA A 71 -38.60 14.01 0.24
CA ALA A 71 -38.50 15.36 -0.27
C ALA A 71 -39.29 16.32 0.63
N SER A 72 -38.80 17.55 0.83
CA SER A 72 -39.67 18.75 0.92
C SER A 72 -38.91 20.07 1.00
N ALA A 73 -39.34 20.96 0.09
CA ALA A 73 -39.70 22.36 0.28
C ALA A 73 -38.64 23.44 0.57
N VAL A 74 -38.50 24.28 -0.46
CA VAL A 74 -37.98 25.65 -0.55
C VAL A 74 -38.52 26.59 0.53
N VAL A 75 -37.66 27.42 1.13
CA VAL A 75 -37.99 28.81 1.54
C VAL A 75 -36.79 29.72 1.28
N PHE A 76 -37.00 30.71 0.42
CA PHE A 76 -36.14 31.88 0.20
C PHE A 76 -36.17 32.80 1.42
N LEU A 77 -35.01 33.28 1.89
CA LEU A 77 -34.93 34.55 2.61
C LEU A 77 -33.64 35.30 2.26
N VAL A 78 -33.80 36.35 1.48
CA VAL A 78 -32.79 37.36 1.15
C VAL A 78 -32.60 38.27 2.38
N SER A 79 -31.36 38.53 2.77
CA SER A 79 -31.02 39.62 3.69
C SER A 79 -29.68 40.23 3.29
N VAL A 80 -29.76 41.41 2.68
CA VAL A 80 -28.64 42.28 2.33
C VAL A 80 -28.40 43.20 3.52
N LEU A 81 -27.23 43.12 4.16
CA LEU A 81 -26.71 44.20 4.99
C LEU A 81 -25.20 44.34 4.78
N THR A 82 -24.86 45.45 4.14
CA THR A 82 -23.54 46.03 3.90
C THR A 82 -22.90 46.44 5.22
N GLY A 83 -21.62 46.11 5.42
CA GLY A 83 -20.82 46.57 6.54
C GLY A 83 -19.32 46.50 6.25
N CYS A 84 -18.79 47.55 5.62
CA CYS A 84 -17.36 47.81 5.53
C CYS A 84 -16.87 48.42 6.85
N SER A 85 -15.85 47.82 7.47
CA SER A 85 -14.96 48.56 8.36
C SER A 85 -13.53 48.10 8.10
N ALA A 86 -12.73 49.00 7.55
CA ALA A 86 -11.30 48.84 7.39
C ALA A 86 -10.62 49.18 8.72
N SER A 87 -9.76 48.29 9.20
CA SER A 87 -8.75 48.59 10.20
C SER A 87 -7.42 47.97 9.78
N VAL A 88 -6.40 48.79 9.93
CA VAL A 88 -5.02 48.72 9.45
C VAL A 88 -4.16 47.62 10.09
N GLU A 89 -3.23 47.14 9.26
CA GLU A 89 -1.90 46.56 9.50
C GLU A 89 -1.53 46.05 10.91
N GLY A 90 -1.35 44.73 10.98
CA GLY A 90 -0.44 44.05 11.90
C GLY A 90 0.37 43.02 11.12
N SER A 91 1.45 43.45 10.48
CA SER A 91 2.45 42.58 9.85
C SER A 91 3.21 41.80 10.91
N GLY A 92 2.66 40.67 11.35
CA GLY A 92 3.43 39.56 11.88
C GLY A 92 3.76 38.61 10.74
N PRO A 93 4.96 38.03 10.65
CA PRO A 93 5.18 36.89 9.78
C PRO A 93 4.32 35.76 10.35
N SER A 94 3.12 35.61 9.82
CA SER A 94 2.41 34.34 9.84
C SER A 94 3.36 33.36 9.20
N ARG A 95 4.07 32.61 10.03
CA ARG A 95 4.55 31.28 9.67
C ARG A 95 3.29 30.55 9.22
N SER A 96 3.00 30.64 7.92
CA SER A 96 2.19 29.65 7.23
C SER A 96 2.93 28.36 7.45
N SER A 97 2.55 27.67 8.52
CA SER A 97 2.76 26.25 8.63
C SER A 97 2.26 25.70 7.30
N ALA A 98 3.16 25.23 6.46
CA ALA A 98 2.81 24.46 5.28
C ALA A 98 2.29 23.10 5.76
N SER A 99 1.20 23.10 6.52
CA SER A 99 0.26 21.99 6.54
C SER A 99 -0.50 22.10 5.22
N GLY A 100 0.18 21.68 4.14
CA GLY A 100 -0.43 21.62 2.81
C GLY A 100 -1.77 20.91 2.92
N GLN A 101 -2.83 21.58 2.49
CA GLN A 101 -4.15 20.99 2.48
C GLN A 101 -4.09 19.73 1.62
N VAL A 102 -4.58 18.60 2.15
CA VAL A 102 -4.65 17.34 1.38
C VAL A 102 -5.53 17.60 0.15
N PRO A 103 -5.04 17.32 -1.08
CA PRO A 103 -5.84 17.47 -2.29
C PRO A 103 -7.11 16.63 -2.21
N GLU A 104 -8.18 17.11 -2.86
CA GLU A 104 -9.34 16.29 -3.11
C GLU A 104 -9.05 15.37 -4.30
N PHE A 105 -9.04 14.06 -4.06
CA PHE A 105 -8.79 13.06 -5.09
C PHE A 105 -10.11 12.51 -5.63
N GLU A 106 -10.14 12.24 -6.93
CA GLU A 106 -11.29 11.64 -7.62
C GLU A 106 -10.95 10.22 -8.13
N GLY A 107 -12.00 9.44 -8.43
CA GLY A 107 -11.85 8.10 -9.00
C GLY A 107 -11.85 6.96 -7.98
N LEU A 108 -11.72 5.74 -8.50
CA LEU A 108 -11.87 4.51 -7.71
C LEU A 108 -10.77 4.30 -6.67
N TRP A 109 -9.59 4.91 -6.89
CA TRP A 109 -8.41 4.85 -6.03
C TRP A 109 -8.23 6.11 -5.14
N ALA A 110 -9.23 7.00 -5.10
CA ALA A 110 -9.13 8.29 -4.40
C ALA A 110 -8.80 8.15 -2.89
N ALA A 111 -9.33 7.11 -2.25
CA ALA A 111 -9.08 6.87 -0.82
C ALA A 111 -7.61 6.49 -0.57
N GLU A 112 -7.03 5.71 -1.47
CA GLU A 112 -5.64 5.27 -1.42
C GLU A 112 -4.69 6.43 -1.69
N PHE A 113 -4.98 7.31 -2.65
CA PHE A 113 -4.23 8.55 -2.86
C PHE A 113 -4.32 9.49 -1.65
N THR A 114 -5.50 9.66 -1.06
CA THR A 114 -5.68 10.45 0.16
C THR A 114 -4.81 9.92 1.31
N SER A 115 -4.84 8.60 1.51
CA SER A 115 -4.05 7.92 2.54
C SER A 115 -2.55 8.01 2.29
N ALA A 116 -2.11 7.79 1.04
CA ALA A 116 -0.72 7.90 0.63
C ALA A 116 -0.22 9.33 0.83
N TYR A 117 -0.97 10.35 0.38
CA TYR A 117 -0.59 11.76 0.53
C TYR A 117 -0.45 12.16 2.00
N GLY A 118 -1.36 11.70 2.86
CA GLY A 118 -1.33 11.98 4.30
C GLY A 118 -0.16 11.31 5.04
N ARG A 119 0.33 10.17 4.54
CA ARG A 119 1.49 9.45 5.11
C ARG A 119 2.81 9.85 4.48
N ALA A 120 2.78 10.50 3.32
CA ALA A 120 3.97 10.86 2.58
C ALA A 120 4.94 11.66 3.46
N SER A 121 6.21 11.26 3.46
CA SER A 121 7.22 11.87 4.33
C SER A 121 7.91 13.06 3.66
N SER A 122 7.99 13.04 2.33
CA SER A 122 8.74 14.02 1.54
C SER A 122 7.84 14.93 0.69
N ALA A 123 8.35 16.12 0.34
CA ALA A 123 7.68 17.00 -0.62
C ALA A 123 7.63 16.39 -2.02
N PHE A 124 8.63 15.57 -2.37
CA PHE A 124 8.70 14.83 -3.62
C PHE A 124 7.60 13.77 -3.75
N GLU A 125 7.40 12.95 -2.71
CA GLU A 125 6.32 11.96 -2.69
C GLU A 125 4.95 12.65 -2.77
N ARG A 126 4.77 13.75 -2.02
CA ARG A 126 3.55 14.58 -2.11
C ARG A 126 3.34 15.17 -3.50
N SER A 127 4.39 15.56 -4.23
CA SER A 127 4.22 16.13 -5.58
C SER A 127 3.79 15.09 -6.60
N ILE A 128 4.30 13.85 -6.52
CA ILE A 128 3.85 12.74 -7.36
C ILE A 128 2.38 12.41 -7.08
N LEU A 129 2.00 12.36 -5.80
CA LEU A 129 0.64 11.98 -5.42
C LEU A 129 -0.40 13.06 -5.71
N ALA A 130 -0.01 14.31 -5.99
CA ALA A 130 -0.87 15.49 -5.91
C ALA A 130 -2.02 15.50 -6.93
N ASP A 131 -1.86 14.85 -8.09
CA ASP A 131 -2.85 14.85 -9.16
C ASP A 131 -3.71 13.56 -9.20
N GLY A 132 -3.49 12.63 -8.27
CA GLY A 132 -4.22 11.37 -8.21
C GLY A 132 -3.82 10.37 -9.31
N ARG A 133 -2.65 10.54 -9.92
CA ARG A 133 -2.10 9.63 -10.93
C ARG A 133 -0.62 9.40 -10.65
N ILE A 134 -0.13 8.20 -10.98
CA ILE A 134 1.31 7.92 -10.98
C ILE A 134 1.68 7.51 -12.40
N THR A 135 2.59 8.26 -13.01
CA THR A 135 3.10 7.95 -14.34
C THR A 135 4.33 7.04 -14.28
N ASP A 136 4.63 6.38 -15.39
CA ASP A 136 5.85 5.54 -15.49
C ASP A 136 7.12 6.38 -15.33
N GLN A 137 7.09 7.65 -15.72
CA GLN A 137 8.20 8.58 -15.53
C GLN A 137 8.43 8.90 -14.05
N GLU A 138 7.37 9.18 -13.29
CA GLU A 138 7.47 9.44 -11.85
C GLU A 138 7.92 8.20 -11.08
N LEU A 139 7.42 7.02 -11.48
CA LEU A 139 7.90 5.76 -10.93
C LEU A 139 9.39 5.55 -11.25
N ALA A 140 9.84 5.86 -12.47
CA ALA A 140 11.25 5.77 -12.81
C ALA A 140 12.10 6.71 -11.93
N GLU A 141 11.65 7.93 -11.64
CA GLU A 141 12.38 8.85 -10.76
C GLU A 141 12.46 8.34 -9.30
N VAL A 142 11.38 7.73 -8.78
CA VAL A 142 11.37 7.07 -7.47
C VAL A 142 12.37 5.92 -7.44
N ARG A 143 12.38 5.09 -8.48
CA ARG A 143 13.29 3.94 -8.60
C ARG A 143 14.75 4.36 -8.76
N ASP A 144 15.02 5.46 -9.45
CA ASP A 144 16.36 6.04 -9.53
C ASP A 144 16.85 6.51 -8.16
N LYS A 145 15.99 7.20 -7.39
CA LYS A 145 16.29 7.59 -6.00
C LYS A 145 16.56 6.38 -5.10
N PHE A 146 15.75 5.34 -5.23
CA PHE A 146 15.92 4.09 -4.49
C PHE A 146 17.26 3.42 -4.85
N THR A 147 17.59 3.36 -6.15
CA THR A 147 18.87 2.85 -6.65
C THR A 147 20.06 3.62 -6.08
N VAL A 148 19.99 4.95 -6.09
CA VAL A 148 21.06 5.81 -5.54
C VAL A 148 21.24 5.56 -4.04
N CYS A 149 20.15 5.47 -3.27
CA CYS A 149 20.22 5.18 -1.85
C CYS A 149 20.91 3.83 -1.57
N LEU A 150 20.48 2.77 -2.25
CA LEU A 150 21.08 1.45 -2.11
C LEU A 150 22.56 1.44 -2.52
N SER A 151 22.93 2.14 -3.59
CA SER A 151 24.32 2.22 -4.01
C SER A 151 25.25 2.82 -2.96
N ALA A 152 24.75 3.73 -2.11
CA ALA A 152 25.52 4.33 -1.01
C ALA A 152 25.92 3.31 0.08
N PHE A 153 25.17 2.21 0.20
CA PHE A 153 25.47 1.09 1.08
C PHE A 153 26.25 -0.04 0.39
N GLY A 154 26.61 0.12 -0.89
CA GLY A 154 27.39 -0.86 -1.66
C GLY A 154 26.56 -1.95 -2.34
N PHE A 155 25.23 -1.83 -2.36
CA PHE A 155 24.38 -2.71 -3.17
C PHE A 155 24.57 -2.41 -4.66
N THR A 156 24.51 -3.45 -5.48
CA THR A 156 24.66 -3.35 -6.95
C THR A 156 23.61 -4.20 -7.67
N GLY A 157 23.59 -4.16 -9.00
CA GLY A 157 22.76 -5.06 -9.81
C GLY A 157 21.24 -4.87 -9.67
N LEU A 158 20.80 -3.71 -9.15
CA LEU A 158 19.37 -3.45 -8.93
C LEU A 158 18.59 -3.53 -10.24
N ARG A 159 17.55 -4.36 -10.24
CA ARG A 159 16.62 -4.54 -11.37
C ARG A 159 15.19 -4.59 -10.84
N PHE A 160 14.29 -3.96 -11.56
CA PHE A 160 12.85 -4.01 -11.30
C PHE A 160 12.18 -4.93 -12.32
N GLU A 161 11.33 -5.79 -11.81
CA GLU A 161 10.46 -6.64 -12.61
C GLU A 161 9.15 -5.90 -12.91
N ASP A 162 8.42 -6.34 -13.93
CA ASP A 162 7.12 -5.75 -14.30
C ASP A 162 6.07 -5.85 -13.19
N SER A 163 6.28 -6.76 -12.24
CA SER A 163 5.48 -6.94 -11.02
C SER A 163 5.61 -5.80 -10.01
N GLY A 164 6.67 -5.00 -10.12
CA GLY A 164 7.12 -4.11 -9.06
C GLY A 164 8.08 -4.77 -8.05
N GLU A 165 8.32 -6.09 -8.16
CA GLU A 165 9.40 -6.73 -7.41
C GLU A 165 10.76 -6.26 -7.91
N PHE A 166 11.77 -6.35 -7.04
CA PHE A 166 13.13 -5.96 -7.41
C PHE A 166 14.16 -6.95 -6.88
N GLN A 167 15.30 -7.01 -7.56
CA GLN A 167 16.41 -7.88 -7.23
C GLN A 167 17.69 -7.05 -7.17
N PHE A 168 18.58 -7.40 -6.26
CA PHE A 168 19.86 -6.72 -6.08
C PHE A 168 20.94 -7.71 -5.63
N ASP A 169 22.19 -7.27 -5.75
CA ASP A 169 23.36 -7.95 -5.22
C ASP A 169 23.82 -7.18 -3.97
N ALA A 170 23.80 -7.86 -2.81
CA ALA A 170 24.28 -7.31 -1.56
C ALA A 170 25.81 -7.27 -1.51
N PRO A 171 26.42 -6.31 -0.78
CA PRO A 171 27.86 -6.29 -0.60
C PRO A 171 28.35 -7.56 0.12
N GLU A 172 29.58 -7.97 -0.17
CA GLU A 172 30.16 -9.18 0.44
C GLU A 172 30.19 -9.06 1.97
N GLY A 173 29.73 -10.11 2.65
CA GLY A 173 29.70 -10.14 4.12
C GLY A 173 28.55 -9.36 4.75
N ALA A 174 27.62 -8.81 3.97
CA ALA A 174 26.40 -8.22 4.50
C ALA A 174 25.57 -9.25 5.27
N ASP A 175 25.11 -8.87 6.47
CA ASP A 175 24.13 -9.66 7.21
C ASP A 175 22.71 -9.36 6.73
N ALA A 176 21.82 -10.34 6.89
CA ALA A 176 20.46 -10.28 6.35
C ALA A 176 19.60 -9.21 7.03
N ASP A 177 19.75 -9.01 8.34
CA ASP A 177 18.94 -8.05 9.10
C ASP A 177 19.30 -6.61 8.71
N THR A 178 20.60 -6.28 8.69
CA THR A 178 21.10 -4.99 8.22
C THR A 178 20.71 -4.74 6.76
N THR A 179 20.79 -5.77 5.91
CA THR A 179 20.37 -5.66 4.51
C THR A 179 18.89 -5.29 4.41
N ASN A 180 18.03 -5.98 5.17
CA ASN A 180 16.60 -5.73 5.18
C ASN A 180 16.27 -4.32 5.67
N ASP A 181 16.92 -3.87 6.75
CA ASP A 181 16.73 -2.53 7.30
C ASP A 181 17.17 -1.45 6.30
N GLN A 182 18.34 -1.58 5.68
CA GLN A 182 18.83 -0.65 4.67
C GLN A 182 17.91 -0.57 3.45
N VAL A 183 17.45 -1.72 2.95
CA VAL A 183 16.51 -1.78 1.82
C VAL A 183 15.18 -1.12 2.17
N LYS A 184 14.65 -1.39 3.36
CA LYS A 184 13.40 -0.82 3.84
C LYS A 184 13.50 0.70 4.02
N ASP A 185 14.60 1.17 4.60
CA ASP A 185 14.83 2.60 4.82
C ASP A 185 14.97 3.33 3.48
N CYS A 186 15.79 2.80 2.56
CA CYS A 186 15.92 3.35 1.22
C CYS A 186 14.59 3.34 0.44
N SER A 187 13.82 2.26 0.55
CA SER A 187 12.50 2.15 -0.11
C SER A 187 11.50 3.18 0.44
N THR A 188 11.54 3.43 1.74
CA THR A 188 10.69 4.42 2.40
C THR A 188 11.10 5.85 2.04
N GLU A 189 12.41 6.14 2.08
CA GLU A 189 12.94 7.48 1.80
C GLU A 189 12.75 7.88 0.32
N ALA A 190 13.02 6.96 -0.59
CA ALA A 190 12.84 7.20 -2.03
C ALA A 190 11.36 7.32 -2.43
N GLY A 191 10.45 6.74 -1.62
CA GLY A 191 9.02 6.65 -1.91
C GLY A 191 8.60 5.38 -2.66
N GLU A 192 9.50 4.42 -2.89
CA GLU A 192 9.20 3.16 -3.60
C GLU A 192 8.14 2.35 -2.84
N ALA A 193 8.22 2.30 -1.51
CA ALA A 193 7.25 1.57 -0.68
C ALA A 193 5.81 2.07 -0.88
N THR A 194 5.62 3.36 -1.15
CA THR A 194 4.30 3.96 -1.38
C THR A 194 3.96 4.04 -2.86
N ILE A 195 4.77 4.76 -3.64
CA ILE A 195 4.51 5.07 -5.06
C ILE A 195 4.61 3.81 -5.91
N GLY A 196 5.65 2.99 -5.72
CA GLY A 196 5.83 1.74 -6.44
C GLY A 196 4.69 0.76 -6.19
N SER A 197 4.31 0.59 -4.92
CA SER A 197 3.15 -0.24 -4.54
C SER A 197 1.86 0.26 -5.18
N LEU A 198 1.54 1.55 -5.05
CA LEU A 198 0.29 2.11 -5.54
C LEU A 198 0.21 2.04 -7.08
N HIS A 199 1.31 2.28 -7.79
CA HIS A 199 1.37 2.11 -9.25
C HIS A 199 1.10 0.65 -9.67
N SER A 200 1.77 -0.32 -9.03
CA SER A 200 1.56 -1.75 -9.30
C SER A 200 0.11 -2.17 -9.04
N TRP A 201 -0.47 -1.72 -7.93
CA TRP A 201 -1.86 -2.02 -7.57
C TRP A 201 -2.88 -1.46 -8.55
N ILE A 202 -2.73 -0.18 -8.93
CA ILE A 202 -3.61 0.47 -9.92
C ILE A 202 -3.50 -0.24 -11.26
N ARG A 203 -2.29 -0.58 -11.67
CA ARG A 203 -2.03 -1.26 -12.94
C ARG A 203 -2.72 -2.63 -12.97
N ARG A 204 -2.52 -3.49 -11.97
CA ARG A 204 -3.11 -4.85 -11.97
C ARG A 204 -4.62 -4.88 -11.64
N ASN A 205 -5.16 -3.82 -11.06
CA ASN A 205 -6.56 -3.71 -10.62
C ASN A 205 -7.11 -2.29 -10.87
N PRO A 206 -7.29 -1.88 -12.15
CA PRO A 206 -7.66 -0.49 -12.48
C PRO A 206 -9.05 -0.09 -11.96
N GLU A 207 -9.93 -1.06 -11.74
CA GLU A 207 -11.29 -0.84 -11.24
C GLU A 207 -11.38 -0.85 -9.69
N ASN A 208 -10.24 -0.97 -8.99
CA ASN A 208 -10.16 -1.10 -7.52
C ASN A 208 -11.14 -2.16 -6.99
N GLN A 209 -11.19 -3.32 -7.63
CA GLN A 209 -11.99 -4.45 -7.18
C GLN A 209 -11.43 -4.99 -5.85
N ASP A 210 -12.26 -5.67 -5.07
CA ASP A 210 -11.83 -6.27 -3.80
C ASP A 210 -10.67 -7.26 -4.01
N GLU A 211 -9.56 -7.04 -3.31
CA GLU A 211 -8.32 -7.80 -3.47
C GLU A 211 -8.53 -9.30 -3.23
N GLY A 212 -9.26 -9.66 -2.17
CA GLY A 212 -9.54 -11.06 -1.86
C GLY A 212 -10.37 -11.72 -2.98
N THR A 213 -11.30 -10.97 -3.55
CA THR A 213 -12.14 -11.44 -4.67
C THR A 213 -11.31 -11.73 -5.91
N ILE A 214 -10.46 -10.80 -6.36
CA ILE A 214 -9.68 -10.99 -7.58
C ILE A 214 -8.61 -12.08 -7.41
N MET A 215 -7.98 -12.16 -6.24
CA MET A 215 -6.96 -13.16 -5.93
C MET A 215 -7.55 -14.57 -5.81
N ALA A 216 -8.61 -14.75 -5.03
CA ALA A 216 -9.28 -16.04 -4.90
C ALA A 216 -9.79 -16.53 -6.26
N ALA A 217 -10.42 -15.65 -7.03
CA ALA A 217 -10.90 -15.99 -8.37
C ALA A 217 -9.74 -16.43 -9.29
N SER A 218 -8.59 -15.78 -9.23
CA SER A 218 -7.43 -16.15 -10.05
C SER A 218 -6.84 -17.51 -9.67
N LEU A 219 -6.67 -17.76 -8.37
CA LEU A 219 -6.18 -19.04 -7.85
C LEU A 219 -7.12 -20.20 -8.22
N VAL A 220 -8.44 -19.98 -8.12
CA VAL A 220 -9.47 -20.96 -8.54
C VAL A 220 -9.42 -21.19 -10.04
N ARG A 221 -9.39 -20.13 -10.86
CA ARG A 221 -9.30 -20.26 -12.33
C ARG A 221 -8.08 -21.04 -12.78
N LYS A 222 -6.93 -20.85 -12.12
CA LYS A 222 -5.69 -21.58 -12.41
C LYS A 222 -5.62 -22.96 -11.74
N GLY A 223 -6.65 -23.33 -10.95
CA GLY A 223 -6.84 -24.68 -10.43
C GLY A 223 -5.79 -25.12 -9.40
N VAL A 224 -5.23 -24.15 -8.65
CA VAL A 224 -4.26 -24.43 -7.58
C VAL A 224 -4.85 -24.47 -6.19
N VAL A 225 -6.12 -24.09 -6.04
CA VAL A 225 -6.94 -24.22 -4.83
C VAL A 225 -8.26 -24.90 -5.19
N ASP A 226 -9.04 -25.32 -4.18
CA ASP A 226 -10.36 -25.91 -4.39
C ASP A 226 -11.33 -24.92 -5.08
N PRO A 227 -12.23 -25.36 -5.98
CA PRO A 227 -13.21 -24.48 -6.62
C PRO A 227 -14.14 -23.72 -5.66
N SER A 228 -14.28 -24.18 -4.42
CA SER A 228 -15.04 -23.50 -3.37
C SER A 228 -14.26 -22.39 -2.64
N TYR A 229 -12.96 -22.24 -2.91
CA TYR A 229 -12.12 -21.22 -2.28
C TYR A 229 -12.63 -19.80 -2.57
N THR A 230 -12.80 -19.00 -1.53
CA THR A 230 -13.46 -17.70 -1.57
C THR A 230 -12.53 -16.53 -1.26
N ALA A 231 -13.03 -15.33 -1.49
CA ALA A 231 -12.36 -14.10 -1.05
C ALA A 231 -12.11 -14.08 0.46
N ALA A 232 -13.01 -14.64 1.27
CA ALA A 232 -12.86 -14.68 2.72
C ALA A 232 -11.71 -15.62 3.12
N ASP A 233 -11.63 -16.79 2.48
CA ASP A 233 -10.53 -17.74 2.71
C ASP A 233 -9.18 -17.10 2.34
N TYR A 234 -9.11 -16.38 1.22
CA TYR A 234 -7.92 -15.60 0.87
C TYR A 234 -7.53 -14.58 1.93
N VAL A 235 -8.50 -13.81 2.45
CA VAL A 235 -8.24 -12.80 3.49
C VAL A 235 -7.70 -13.44 4.77
N ASP A 236 -8.17 -14.65 5.10
CA ASP A 236 -7.75 -15.37 6.30
C ASP A 236 -6.36 -16.03 6.11
N ASP A 237 -6.06 -16.56 4.92
CA ASP A 237 -4.81 -17.27 4.63
C ASP A 237 -3.64 -16.34 4.28
N ALA A 238 -3.90 -15.20 3.64
CA ALA A 238 -2.86 -14.31 3.15
C ALA A 238 -1.88 -13.78 4.22
N PRO A 239 -2.31 -13.41 5.44
CA PRO A 239 -1.40 -12.91 6.48
C PRO A 239 -0.36 -13.93 6.95
N THR A 240 -0.65 -15.23 6.83
CA THR A 240 0.24 -16.33 7.23
C THR A 240 0.77 -17.13 6.04
N GLU A 241 0.43 -16.70 4.82
CA GLU A 241 0.73 -17.40 3.58
C GLU A 241 0.31 -18.89 3.59
N SER A 242 -0.73 -19.22 4.37
CA SER A 242 -1.18 -20.59 4.62
C SER A 242 -2.17 -21.11 3.57
N PHE A 243 -1.91 -20.79 2.30
CA PHE A 243 -2.84 -21.11 1.22
C PHE A 243 -3.01 -22.63 1.04
N PRO A 244 -4.26 -23.13 0.89
CA PRO A 244 -4.55 -24.55 0.74
C PRO A 244 -4.28 -25.03 -0.68
N PHE A 245 -3.02 -24.95 -1.12
CA PHE A 245 -2.64 -25.36 -2.46
C PHE A 245 -2.85 -26.86 -2.68
N VAL A 246 -3.47 -27.21 -3.79
CA VAL A 246 -3.68 -28.61 -4.19
C VAL A 246 -2.32 -29.30 -4.38
N THR A 247 -2.14 -30.44 -3.73
CA THR A 247 -0.89 -31.22 -3.82
C THR A 247 -0.57 -31.59 -5.26
N GLY A 248 0.69 -31.40 -5.67
CA GLY A 248 1.16 -31.67 -7.03
C GLY A 248 0.86 -30.56 -8.05
N LYS A 249 0.26 -29.45 -7.62
CA LYS A 249 0.12 -28.23 -8.42
C LYS A 249 1.21 -27.21 -8.09
N PRO A 250 1.60 -26.35 -9.04
CA PRO A 250 2.60 -25.30 -8.81
C PRO A 250 1.99 -24.09 -8.07
N GLY A 251 1.40 -24.33 -6.89
CA GLY A 251 0.65 -23.33 -6.11
C GLY A 251 1.41 -22.02 -5.88
N PRO A 252 2.64 -22.06 -5.32
CA PRO A 252 3.43 -20.84 -5.08
C PRO A 252 3.74 -20.05 -6.34
N VAL A 253 4.08 -20.72 -7.45
CA VAL A 253 4.36 -20.06 -8.74
C VAL A 253 3.10 -19.38 -9.27
N VAL A 254 1.98 -20.11 -9.25
CA VAL A 254 0.69 -19.57 -9.69
C VAL A 254 0.22 -18.42 -8.80
N PHE A 255 0.50 -18.47 -7.49
CA PHE A 255 0.22 -17.35 -6.60
C PHE A 255 0.98 -16.10 -7.02
N GLN A 256 2.25 -16.22 -7.43
CA GLN A 256 2.99 -15.08 -7.98
C GLN A 256 2.31 -14.56 -9.25
N GLU A 257 2.00 -15.43 -10.21
CA GLU A 257 1.30 -15.04 -11.43
C GLU A 257 -0.03 -14.31 -11.12
N CYS A 258 -0.81 -14.80 -10.16
CA CYS A 258 -2.04 -14.16 -9.71
C CYS A 258 -1.78 -12.83 -9.02
N SER A 259 -0.67 -12.68 -8.29
CA SER A 259 -0.31 -11.42 -7.66
C SER A 259 0.05 -10.36 -8.70
N LEU A 260 0.63 -10.78 -9.83
CA LEU A 260 1.00 -9.88 -10.93
C LEU A 260 -0.22 -9.48 -11.76
N ASP A 261 -1.06 -10.47 -12.07
CA ASP A 261 -2.18 -10.32 -12.98
C ASP A 261 -3.40 -11.14 -12.54
N PRO A 262 -4.07 -10.73 -11.45
CA PRO A 262 -5.23 -11.45 -10.92
C PRO A 262 -6.44 -11.36 -11.86
N LEU A 263 -6.43 -10.45 -12.83
CA LEU A 263 -7.51 -10.18 -13.75
C LEU A 263 -7.24 -10.68 -15.18
N GLY A 264 -6.02 -11.08 -15.51
CA GLY A 264 -5.65 -11.54 -16.86
C GLY A 264 -5.52 -10.39 -17.87
N LEU A 265 -5.04 -9.22 -17.44
CA LEU A 265 -4.90 -8.01 -18.26
C LEU A 265 -3.63 -8.01 -19.13
N TYR A 266 -2.63 -8.81 -18.81
CA TYR A 266 -1.28 -8.77 -19.42
C TYR A 266 -0.90 -10.06 -20.16
N SER A 267 -1.77 -11.07 -20.18
CA SER A 267 -1.55 -12.40 -20.77
C SER A 267 -1.70 -12.46 -22.28
#